data_AF-A0A2S7QNA1-F1
#
_entry.id   AF-A0A2S7QNA1-F1
#
_cell.length_a   1.000
_cell.length_b   1.000
_cell.length_c   1.000
_cell.angle_alpha   90.00
_cell.angle_beta   90.00
_cell.angle_gamma   90.00
#
_symmetry.space_group_name_H-M   'P 1'
#
loop_
_entity.id
_entity.type
_entity.pdbx_description
1 polymer ?
#
loop_
_entity_poly.entity_id
_entity_poly.type
_entity_poly.pdbx_seq_one_letter_code
_entity_poly.pdbx_strand_id
1 'polypeptide(L)'
;MPSTPQPSNASSPHAAHQQTQSTMSAHLSEKFPRKKVAIIGSGCAGIGALWALNRTHHDVYIYEAADRLGGHTNTVNYTYNGHTTPVDTGFIVMNTATYLPTDMTFAVSRDKGLFEWAGTSLSSVFAQRKNLFSLRMWRMIFDIIRFNQFALDLLREDDITQAQFVNGNGKVNGKSKYGEDRRQESIGEYLEREGYSDAFRDDYLIPMTAAVWSTSPDKCSLEFPAVTLVRFMWNHHLLSTISARPQWLTIPGGAKNYIDAVMRGFPPNHVFLSTPVEAITDDPLTNRVHLHLSSGAEVIYDHVILATHGDTAHNLIRSSSTPLERSILSAFQTSKNTAVLHSDLSLMPRNRSAWAAWNYLTSSSSSNPNIPYPSADPKKPSQVCLTYNMNILQHLPVSKFSHILVTLNPLSPPAPALTHSTYTYRHPLYTTRAIAAQKELDKIQNTRNISYAGAWTGYGFHEDAFTSGVRVARDHLGAAVPFRWKESEFARGRRPVIGGKEWVVRWVVGWVQVWVGLLDWILGLVERVLGLGVEVLEVKRGKWAEMGRGG
;
A
#
# COMPACT_ATOMS: atom_id res chain seq x y z
N MET A 1 8.88 64.00 50.37
CA MET A 1 7.91 62.96 49.96
C MET A 1 7.98 62.84 48.45
N PRO A 2 8.36 61.69 47.88
CA PRO A 2 8.55 61.54 46.44
C PRO A 2 7.25 61.19 45.73
N SER A 3 7.15 61.63 44.48
CA SER A 3 6.07 61.47 43.51
C SER A 3 5.88 60.03 43.02
N THR A 4 4.64 59.56 43.01
CA THR A 4 4.18 58.29 42.44
C THR A 4 4.16 58.34 40.90
N PRO A 5 4.66 57.31 40.17
CA PRO A 5 4.55 57.23 38.72
C PRO A 5 3.23 56.58 38.26
N GLN A 6 2.71 57.01 37.11
CA GLN A 6 1.58 56.37 36.41
C GLN A 6 1.93 54.96 35.91
N PRO A 7 0.95 54.03 35.83
CA PRO A 7 1.19 52.69 35.31
C PRO A 7 1.29 52.69 33.77
N SER A 8 2.29 51.99 33.27
CA SER A 8 2.50 51.70 31.85
C SER A 8 1.48 50.68 31.34
N ASN A 9 0.93 50.95 30.15
CA ASN A 9 0.11 50.01 29.38
C ASN A 9 0.96 48.81 28.95
N ALA A 10 0.97 47.75 29.76
CA ALA A 10 1.45 46.44 29.35
C ALA A 10 0.33 45.73 28.57
N SER A 11 0.52 45.59 27.25
CA SER A 11 -0.35 44.78 26.40
C SER A 11 -0.39 43.33 26.90
N SER A 12 -1.59 42.76 27.03
CA SER A 12 -1.75 41.41 27.57
C SER A 12 -1.15 40.36 26.62
N PRO A 13 -0.64 39.23 27.13
CA PRO A 13 -0.12 38.13 26.30
C PRO A 13 -1.17 37.58 25.31
N HIS A 14 -2.46 37.82 25.56
CA HIS A 14 -3.56 37.46 24.67
C HIS A 14 -3.62 38.35 23.41
N ALA A 15 -3.30 39.64 23.55
CA ALA A 15 -3.25 40.59 22.43
C ALA A 15 -2.02 40.34 21.54
N ALA A 16 -0.87 39.99 22.13
CA ALA A 16 0.33 39.63 21.39
C ALA A 16 0.16 38.34 20.56
N HIS A 17 -0.58 37.35 21.07
CA HIS A 17 -0.89 36.11 20.35
C HIS A 17 -1.89 36.32 19.21
N GLN A 18 -2.89 37.20 19.39
CA GLN A 18 -3.81 37.60 18.32
C GLN A 18 -3.10 38.43 17.23
N GLN A 19 -2.17 39.32 17.60
CA GLN A 19 -1.37 40.09 16.64
C GLN A 19 -0.47 39.20 15.79
N THR A 20 0.19 38.19 16.39
CA THR A 20 1.02 37.22 15.65
C THR A 20 0.21 36.32 14.73
N GLN A 21 -0.98 35.88 15.15
CA GLN A 21 -1.90 35.14 14.27
C GLN A 21 -2.43 36.00 13.12
N SER A 22 -2.77 37.27 13.38
CA SER A 22 -3.27 38.18 12.32
C SER A 22 -2.19 38.54 11.29
N THR A 23 -0.93 38.71 11.72
CA THR A 23 0.20 39.01 10.82
C THR A 23 0.63 37.79 10.01
N MET A 24 0.64 36.58 10.60
CA MET A 24 0.83 35.34 9.84
C MET A 24 -0.32 35.09 8.85
N SER A 25 -1.57 35.34 9.25
CA SER A 25 -2.74 35.23 8.37
C SER A 25 -2.69 36.23 7.20
N ALA A 26 -2.24 37.46 7.45
CA ALA A 26 -2.09 38.48 6.41
C ALA A 26 -1.00 38.10 5.39
N HIS A 27 0.18 37.66 5.85
CA HIS A 27 1.25 37.24 4.94
C HIS A 27 0.93 35.96 4.16
N LEU A 28 0.21 35.00 4.75
CA LEU A 28 -0.28 33.82 4.02
C LEU A 28 -1.33 34.20 2.97
N SER A 29 -2.18 35.19 3.26
CA SER A 29 -3.18 35.68 2.31
C SER A 29 -2.59 36.44 1.11
N GLU A 30 -1.45 37.11 1.27
CA GLU A 30 -0.72 37.73 0.15
C GLU A 30 -0.08 36.68 -0.77
N LYS A 31 0.43 35.58 -0.21
CA LYS A 31 1.04 34.50 -0.98
C LYS A 31 0.02 33.57 -1.63
N PHE A 32 -1.12 33.34 -0.98
CA PHE A 32 -2.20 32.48 -1.44
C PHE A 32 -3.53 33.25 -1.41
N PRO A 33 -3.93 33.90 -2.51
CA PRO A 33 -5.20 34.62 -2.55
C PRO A 33 -6.39 33.67 -2.35
N ARG A 34 -7.51 34.19 -1.86
CA ARG A 34 -8.76 33.41 -1.74
C ARG A 34 -9.10 32.77 -3.09
N LYS A 35 -9.45 31.48 -3.05
CA LYS A 35 -9.80 30.68 -4.23
C LYS A 35 -11.06 29.87 -3.94
N LYS A 36 -11.89 29.70 -4.96
CA LYS A 36 -12.95 28.70 -5.00
C LYS A 36 -12.33 27.36 -5.45
N VAL A 37 -12.32 26.36 -4.57
CA VAL A 37 -11.61 25.09 -4.77
C VAL A 37 -12.61 23.94 -4.84
N ALA A 38 -12.52 23.10 -5.88
CA ALA A 38 -13.25 21.83 -5.94
C ALA A 38 -12.33 20.65 -5.63
N ILE A 39 -12.79 19.75 -4.78
CA ILE A 39 -12.17 18.45 -4.51
C ILE A 39 -13.03 17.38 -5.17
N ILE A 40 -12.45 16.61 -6.08
CA ILE A 40 -13.15 15.57 -6.83
C ILE A 40 -12.78 14.21 -6.24
N GLY A 41 -13.76 13.56 -5.63
CA GLY A 41 -13.58 12.33 -4.87
C GLY A 41 -13.43 12.60 -3.37
N SER A 42 -14.24 11.93 -2.57
CA SER A 42 -14.23 12.00 -1.10
C SER A 42 -13.54 10.81 -0.44
N GLY A 43 -12.71 10.11 -1.20
CA GLY A 43 -11.79 9.13 -0.63
C GLY A 43 -10.79 9.78 0.33
N CYS A 44 -9.91 8.97 0.90
CA CYS A 44 -8.96 9.44 1.90
C CYS A 44 -8.12 10.67 1.48
N ALA A 45 -7.69 10.75 0.22
CA ALA A 45 -6.98 11.93 -0.30
C ALA A 45 -7.85 13.19 -0.31
N GLY A 46 -9.12 13.07 -0.70
CA GLY A 46 -10.06 14.20 -0.72
C GLY A 46 -10.36 14.69 0.69
N ILE A 47 -10.58 13.76 1.63
CA ILE A 47 -10.77 14.08 3.05
C ILE A 47 -9.51 14.71 3.66
N GLY A 48 -8.32 14.26 3.28
CA GLY A 48 -7.05 14.88 3.71
C GLY A 48 -6.89 16.31 3.21
N ALA A 49 -7.17 16.56 1.92
CA ALA A 49 -7.17 17.90 1.35
C ALA A 49 -8.21 18.79 2.02
N LEU A 50 -9.44 18.30 2.19
CA LEU A 50 -10.55 19.01 2.83
C LEU A 50 -10.21 19.40 4.26
N TRP A 51 -9.70 18.45 5.06
CA TRP A 51 -9.31 18.70 6.45
C TRP A 51 -8.26 19.80 6.59
N ALA A 52 -7.29 19.85 5.67
CA ALA A 52 -6.26 20.87 5.65
C ALA A 52 -6.83 22.24 5.22
N LEU A 53 -7.66 22.26 4.16
CA LEU A 53 -8.23 23.49 3.61
C LEU A 53 -9.36 24.09 4.47
N ASN A 54 -10.05 23.29 5.28
CA ASN A 54 -11.13 23.77 6.16
C ASN A 54 -10.64 24.79 7.22
N ARG A 55 -9.33 24.96 7.38
CA ARG A 55 -8.70 25.97 8.26
C ARG A 55 -8.17 27.18 7.51
N THR A 56 -8.54 27.34 6.24
CA THR A 56 -8.08 28.41 5.38
C THR A 56 -9.23 29.32 4.96
N HIS A 57 -8.92 30.44 4.32
CA HIS A 57 -9.89 31.38 3.75
C HIS A 57 -10.45 30.95 2.38
N HIS A 58 -10.08 29.76 1.87
CA HIS A 58 -10.58 29.24 0.61
C HIS A 58 -12.03 28.74 0.71
N ASP A 59 -12.79 28.89 -0.37
CA ASP A 59 -14.14 28.32 -0.49
C ASP A 59 -14.04 26.92 -1.07
N VAL A 60 -14.08 25.92 -0.21
CA VAL A 60 -13.87 24.50 -0.59
C VAL A 60 -15.19 23.80 -0.81
N TYR A 61 -15.28 23.04 -1.90
CA TYR A 61 -16.43 22.22 -2.27
C TYR A 61 -15.94 20.80 -2.58
N ILE A 62 -16.71 19.80 -2.19
CA ILE A 62 -16.36 18.39 -2.43
C ILE A 62 -17.44 17.69 -3.24
N TYR A 63 -17.02 16.99 -4.29
CA TYR A 63 -17.87 16.22 -5.19
C TYR A 63 -17.57 14.74 -5.04
N GLU A 64 -18.61 13.93 -4.85
CA GLU A 64 -18.54 12.49 -4.72
C GLU A 64 -19.57 11.83 -5.64
N ALA A 65 -19.12 10.82 -6.38
CA ALA A 65 -19.98 10.08 -7.29
C ALA A 65 -20.91 9.11 -6.54
N ALA A 66 -20.46 8.58 -5.40
CA ALA A 66 -21.27 7.75 -4.52
C ALA A 66 -22.27 8.59 -3.68
N ASP A 67 -23.24 7.90 -3.09
CA ASP A 67 -24.21 8.43 -2.12
C ASP A 67 -23.62 8.61 -0.70
N ARG A 68 -22.31 8.38 -0.54
CA ARG A 68 -21.60 8.46 0.74
C ARG A 68 -20.19 8.97 0.58
N LEU A 69 -19.66 9.57 1.64
CA LEU A 69 -18.25 9.92 1.73
C LEU A 69 -17.35 8.71 2.03
N GLY A 70 -16.07 8.81 1.67
CA GLY A 70 -15.00 7.96 2.20
C GLY A 70 -14.41 6.96 1.22
N GLY A 71 -15.10 6.62 0.12
CA GLY A 71 -14.62 5.67 -0.88
C GLY A 71 -14.21 4.34 -0.25
N HIS A 72 -12.91 4.03 -0.21
CA HIS A 72 -12.37 2.81 0.39
C HIS A 72 -12.51 2.75 1.93
N THR A 73 -12.69 3.90 2.60
CA THR A 73 -13.15 3.93 3.99
C THR A 73 -14.63 3.57 4.00
N ASN A 74 -14.94 2.34 4.40
CA ASN A 74 -16.30 1.82 4.41
C ASN A 74 -16.57 1.04 5.69
N THR A 75 -17.38 1.64 6.56
CA THR A 75 -17.86 1.03 7.80
C THR A 75 -19.34 0.75 7.64
N VAL A 76 -19.76 -0.50 7.88
CA VAL A 76 -21.14 -0.95 7.68
C VAL A 76 -21.67 -1.64 8.92
N ASN A 77 -22.99 -1.63 9.11
CA ASN A 77 -23.61 -2.26 10.27
C ASN A 77 -23.75 -3.77 10.04
N TYR A 78 -23.13 -4.57 10.90
CA TYR A 78 -23.33 -6.01 10.99
C TYR A 78 -24.33 -6.33 12.10
N THR A 79 -25.39 -7.08 11.80
CA THR A 79 -26.41 -7.45 12.79
C THR A 79 -26.51 -8.96 12.93
N TYR A 80 -26.43 -9.45 14.18
CA TYR A 80 -26.57 -10.86 14.52
C TYR A 80 -27.32 -11.00 15.85
N ASN A 81 -28.37 -11.83 15.88
CA ASN A 81 -29.23 -12.06 17.05
C ASN A 81 -29.68 -10.77 17.77
N GLY A 82 -30.05 -9.73 17.00
CA GLY A 82 -30.51 -8.45 17.54
C GLY A 82 -29.41 -7.52 18.06
N HIS A 83 -28.14 -7.93 17.99
CA HIS A 83 -26.99 -7.07 18.28
C HIS A 83 -26.39 -6.51 17.00
N THR A 84 -26.11 -5.21 16.99
CA THR A 84 -25.46 -4.54 15.85
C THR A 84 -24.09 -4.01 16.24
N THR A 85 -23.11 -4.12 15.33
CA THR A 85 -21.79 -3.51 15.46
C THR A 85 -21.32 -2.95 14.13
N PRO A 86 -20.61 -1.81 14.11
CA PRO A 86 -19.91 -1.35 12.92
C PRO A 86 -18.77 -2.31 12.56
N VAL A 87 -18.61 -2.58 11.27
CA VAL A 87 -17.56 -3.43 10.70
C VAL A 87 -16.93 -2.72 9.51
N ASP A 88 -15.61 -2.64 9.50
CA ASP A 88 -14.85 -2.07 8.38
C ASP A 88 -14.67 -3.12 7.28
N THR A 89 -15.00 -2.76 6.04
CA THR A 89 -14.92 -3.71 4.89
C THR A 89 -13.90 -3.30 3.84
N GLY A 90 -13.26 -2.13 3.99
CA GLY A 90 -12.19 -1.65 3.11
C GLY A 90 -10.96 -1.27 3.94
N PHE A 91 -10.88 -0.02 4.37
CA PHE A 91 -9.81 0.42 5.28
C PHE A 91 -10.09 0.02 6.74
N ILE A 92 -9.20 -0.80 7.33
CA ILE A 92 -9.42 -1.45 8.64
C ILE A 92 -8.37 -1.03 9.69
N VAL A 93 -7.10 -0.93 9.29
CA VAL A 93 -5.96 -0.73 10.22
C VAL A 93 -4.99 0.35 9.75
N MET A 94 -4.28 0.95 10.70
CA MET A 94 -3.18 1.89 10.44
C MET A 94 -2.07 1.80 11.50
N ASN A 95 -0.99 2.55 11.28
CA ASN A 95 0.11 2.70 12.24
C ASN A 95 0.05 4.11 12.92
N THR A 96 0.62 4.22 14.13
CA THR A 96 0.37 5.21 15.20
C THR A 96 -0.12 6.65 14.90
N ALA A 97 -1.17 7.07 15.65
CA ALA A 97 -1.27 8.36 16.36
C ALA A 97 -2.42 8.46 17.42
N THR A 98 -3.53 7.71 17.33
CA THR A 98 -4.71 7.95 18.21
C THR A 98 -5.63 6.74 18.53
N TYR A 99 -5.17 5.48 18.41
CA TYR A 99 -6.07 4.32 18.16
C TYR A 99 -5.82 3.09 19.07
N LEU A 100 -6.71 2.07 19.01
CA LEU A 100 -6.59 0.83 19.81
C LEU A 100 -5.64 -0.19 19.17
N PRO A 101 -4.70 -0.82 19.93
CA PRO A 101 -3.86 -1.91 19.46
C PRO A 101 -4.65 -3.05 18.80
N THR A 102 -4.17 -3.59 17.68
CA THR A 102 -4.71 -4.80 17.02
C THR A 102 -3.59 -5.68 16.47
N ASP A 103 -3.89 -6.97 16.35
CA ASP A 103 -3.00 -7.96 15.77
C ASP A 103 -3.17 -8.04 14.25
N MET A 104 -2.04 -7.96 13.52
CA MET A 104 -1.96 -8.14 12.07
C MET A 104 -1.23 -9.43 11.74
N THR A 105 -1.76 -10.53 12.27
CA THR A 105 -1.19 -11.86 12.05
C THR A 105 -1.58 -12.38 10.67
N PHE A 106 -0.69 -13.14 10.04
CA PHE A 106 -0.84 -13.63 8.67
C PHE A 106 -0.78 -15.16 8.63
N ALA A 107 -1.60 -15.76 7.77
CA ALA A 107 -1.65 -17.18 7.50
C ALA A 107 -1.79 -17.46 6.01
N VAL A 108 -1.28 -18.61 5.58
CA VAL A 108 -1.48 -19.15 4.23
C VAL A 108 -2.13 -20.51 4.35
N SER A 109 -3.20 -20.72 3.58
CA SER A 109 -3.84 -22.02 3.38
C SER A 109 -3.93 -22.31 1.89
N ARG A 110 -3.28 -23.39 1.47
CA ARG A 110 -3.25 -23.84 0.07
C ARG A 110 -4.07 -25.11 -0.12
N ASP A 111 -4.73 -25.20 -1.27
CA ASP A 111 -5.41 -26.40 -1.78
C ASP A 111 -6.40 -26.96 -0.76
N LYS A 112 -7.26 -26.09 -0.22
CA LYS A 112 -8.28 -26.45 0.77
C LYS A 112 -7.69 -27.11 2.03
N GLY A 113 -6.47 -26.72 2.42
CA GLY A 113 -5.80 -27.14 3.65
C GLY A 113 -4.78 -28.26 3.48
N LEU A 114 -4.37 -28.63 2.26
CA LEU A 114 -3.27 -29.59 2.05
C LEU A 114 -1.96 -29.08 2.68
N PHE A 115 -1.75 -27.76 2.60
CA PHE A 115 -0.64 -27.06 3.24
C PHE A 115 -1.13 -25.79 3.94
N GLU A 116 -0.79 -25.64 5.22
CA GLU A 116 -1.17 -24.49 6.04
C GLU A 116 -0.06 -24.09 7.01
N TRP A 117 0.17 -22.79 7.16
CA TRP A 117 1.01 -22.21 8.20
C TRP A 117 0.52 -20.81 8.59
N ALA A 118 0.85 -20.38 9.80
CA ALA A 118 0.61 -19.01 10.24
C ALA A 118 1.76 -18.47 11.07
N GLY A 119 1.96 -17.16 11.05
CA GLY A 119 3.00 -16.44 11.80
C GLY A 119 2.58 -15.93 13.17
N THR A 120 1.58 -16.56 13.82
CA THR A 120 1.05 -16.16 15.15
C THR A 120 1.93 -16.70 16.29
N SER A 121 2.51 -17.89 16.15
CA SER A 121 3.37 -18.56 17.12
C SER A 121 4.26 -19.63 16.47
N LEU A 122 5.21 -20.22 17.20
CA LEU A 122 5.98 -21.37 16.70
C LEU A 122 5.08 -22.59 16.42
N SER A 123 4.03 -22.80 17.22
CA SER A 123 3.09 -23.89 17.00
C SER A 123 2.19 -23.67 15.78
N SER A 124 1.94 -22.43 15.38
CA SER A 124 1.17 -22.10 14.18
C SER A 124 2.00 -22.16 12.90
N VAL A 125 3.32 -21.93 12.96
CA VAL A 125 4.23 -22.17 11.83
C VAL A 125 4.17 -23.64 11.43
N PHE A 126 4.13 -24.54 12.42
CA PHE A 126 3.89 -25.97 12.25
C PHE A 126 2.45 -26.37 12.58
N ALA A 127 1.47 -25.57 12.13
CA ALA A 127 0.04 -25.87 12.31
C ALA A 127 -0.26 -27.33 11.93
N GLN A 128 0.39 -27.83 10.88
CA GLN A 128 0.43 -29.24 10.54
C GLN A 128 1.76 -29.87 11.02
N ARG A 129 1.72 -30.72 12.05
CA ARG A 129 2.92 -31.33 12.66
C ARG A 129 3.78 -32.12 11.66
N LYS A 130 3.18 -32.70 10.60
CA LYS A 130 3.91 -33.37 9.51
C LYS A 130 4.98 -32.48 8.87
N ASN A 131 4.79 -31.16 8.88
CA ASN A 131 5.70 -30.21 8.28
C ASN A 131 7.02 -30.05 9.07
N LEU A 132 7.11 -30.56 10.31
CA LEU A 132 8.38 -30.63 11.05
C LEU A 132 9.41 -31.52 10.33
N PHE A 133 8.95 -32.49 9.55
CA PHE A 133 9.80 -33.39 8.76
C PHE A 133 9.85 -32.99 7.28
N SER A 134 9.25 -31.87 6.89
CA SER A 134 9.23 -31.41 5.50
C SER A 134 10.47 -30.58 5.20
N LEU A 135 11.35 -31.10 4.35
CA LEU A 135 12.50 -30.33 3.83
C LEU A 135 12.05 -29.05 3.13
N ARG A 136 10.90 -29.09 2.44
CA ARG A 136 10.30 -27.93 1.78
C ARG A 136 9.92 -26.82 2.76
N MET A 137 9.34 -27.17 3.91
CA MET A 137 9.02 -26.22 4.99
C MET A 137 10.30 -25.59 5.57
N TRP A 138 11.33 -26.39 5.85
CA TRP A 138 12.59 -25.87 6.36
C TRP A 138 13.35 -25.01 5.35
N ARG A 139 13.31 -25.38 4.06
CA ARG A 139 13.86 -24.56 2.96
C ARG A 139 13.16 -23.20 2.90
N MET A 140 11.83 -23.17 3.02
CA MET A 140 11.05 -21.93 3.10
C MET A 140 11.50 -21.07 4.30
N ILE A 141 11.57 -21.65 5.51
CA ILE A 141 11.99 -20.92 6.72
C ILE A 141 13.40 -20.35 6.58
N PHE A 142 14.34 -21.14 6.06
CA PHE A 142 15.70 -20.68 5.80
C PHE A 142 15.72 -19.52 4.79
N ASP A 143 14.95 -19.62 3.71
CA ASP A 143 14.87 -18.56 2.70
C ASP A 143 14.21 -17.28 3.23
N ILE A 144 13.25 -17.37 4.17
CA ILE A 144 12.71 -16.18 4.88
C ILE A 144 13.85 -15.46 5.63
N ILE A 145 14.68 -16.21 6.36
CA ILE A 145 15.80 -15.64 7.11
C ILE A 145 16.83 -15.04 6.14
N ARG A 146 17.17 -15.77 5.06
CA ARG A 146 18.07 -15.29 4.01
C ARG A 146 17.56 -14.01 3.38
N PHE A 147 16.29 -13.96 2.96
CA PHE A 147 15.69 -12.78 2.34
C PHE A 147 15.73 -11.57 3.26
N ASN A 148 15.34 -11.74 4.54
CA ASN A 148 15.39 -10.67 5.53
C ASN A 148 16.78 -10.05 5.69
N GLN A 149 17.84 -10.83 5.50
CA GLN A 149 19.22 -10.35 5.60
C GLN A 149 19.74 -9.77 4.29
N PHE A 150 19.59 -10.47 3.18
CA PHE A 150 20.27 -10.14 1.92
C PHE A 150 19.46 -9.21 1.00
N ALA A 151 18.12 -9.18 1.11
CA ALA A 151 17.31 -8.26 0.31
C ALA A 151 17.65 -6.79 0.60
N LEU A 152 18.12 -6.48 1.81
CA LEU A 152 18.58 -5.14 2.21
C LEU A 152 19.70 -4.58 1.31
N ASP A 153 20.46 -5.44 0.63
CA ASP A 153 21.53 -4.99 -0.26
C ASP A 153 20.99 -4.26 -1.50
N LEU A 154 19.76 -4.59 -1.97
CA LEU A 154 19.08 -3.84 -3.04
C LEU A 154 18.94 -2.34 -2.72
N LEU A 155 18.71 -2.02 -1.44
CA LEU A 155 18.50 -0.65 -0.99
C LEU A 155 19.82 0.10 -0.74
N ARG A 156 20.88 -0.65 -0.38
CA ARG A 156 22.24 -0.09 -0.29
C ARG A 156 22.74 0.29 -1.68
N GLU A 157 22.46 -0.53 -2.68
CA GLU A 157 22.86 -0.30 -4.06
C GLU A 157 22.08 0.87 -4.70
N ASP A 158 20.75 0.93 -4.54
CA ASP A 158 19.93 2.01 -5.13
C ASP A 158 20.37 3.41 -4.67
N ASP A 159 20.68 3.56 -3.38
CA ASP A 159 21.16 4.85 -2.86
C ASP A 159 22.55 5.24 -3.35
N ILE A 160 23.43 4.27 -3.66
CA ILE A 160 24.76 4.58 -4.25
C ILE A 160 24.55 5.14 -5.64
N THR A 161 23.68 4.49 -6.42
CA THR A 161 23.34 4.92 -7.76
C THR A 161 22.70 6.30 -7.76
N GLN A 162 21.71 6.59 -6.90
CA GLN A 162 21.12 7.93 -6.79
C GLN A 162 22.14 9.01 -6.42
N ALA A 163 23.04 8.75 -5.47
CA ALA A 163 24.08 9.71 -5.08
C ALA A 163 25.06 10.03 -6.22
N GLN A 164 25.37 9.05 -7.09
CA GLN A 164 26.24 9.25 -8.25
C GLN A 164 25.60 10.14 -9.33
N PHE A 165 24.27 10.16 -9.44
CA PHE A 165 23.55 11.03 -10.38
C PHE A 165 23.40 12.49 -9.92
N VAL A 166 23.62 12.78 -8.63
CA VAL A 166 23.38 14.11 -8.03
C VAL A 166 24.66 14.97 -7.90
N ASN A 167 25.82 14.50 -8.38
CA ASN A 167 27.04 15.32 -8.34
C ASN A 167 26.94 16.57 -9.26
N GLY A 168 27.20 17.75 -8.68
CA GLY A 168 26.81 19.09 -9.13
C GLY A 168 27.37 19.65 -10.44
N ASN A 169 27.78 18.82 -11.40
CA ASN A 169 28.20 19.25 -12.73
C ASN A 169 27.41 18.58 -13.88
N GLY A 170 26.32 17.85 -13.59
CA GLY A 170 25.46 17.26 -14.62
C GLY A 170 26.14 16.26 -15.56
N LYS A 171 27.39 15.85 -15.27
CA LYS A 171 28.14 14.85 -16.03
C LYS A 171 28.01 13.49 -15.36
N VAL A 172 27.41 12.55 -16.08
CA VAL A 172 27.30 11.13 -15.70
C VAL A 172 28.70 10.49 -15.75
N ASN A 173 29.46 10.59 -14.67
CA ASN A 173 30.72 9.86 -14.51
C ASN A 173 30.51 8.68 -13.59
N GLY A 174 29.99 7.59 -14.15
CA GLY A 174 29.85 6.32 -13.47
C GLY A 174 28.95 5.39 -14.27
N LYS A 175 29.55 4.44 -14.99
CA LYS A 175 28.81 3.22 -15.30
C LYS A 175 28.47 2.59 -13.96
N SER A 176 27.20 2.59 -13.58
CA SER A 176 26.74 1.65 -12.55
C SER A 176 27.36 0.29 -12.92
N LYS A 177 27.99 -0.39 -11.95
CA LYS A 177 28.61 -1.71 -12.17
C LYS A 177 27.63 -2.70 -12.82
N TYR A 178 26.34 -2.37 -12.74
CA TYR A 178 25.23 -3.08 -13.33
C TYR A 178 24.19 -2.08 -13.88
N GLY A 179 23.74 -2.22 -15.13
CA GLY A 179 22.97 -1.19 -15.88
C GLY A 179 21.62 -0.78 -15.31
N GLU A 180 20.95 0.17 -15.98
CA GLU A 180 19.61 0.71 -15.64
C GLU A 180 18.53 -0.36 -15.41
N ASP A 181 18.70 -1.54 -16.03
CA ASP A 181 17.84 -2.73 -15.93
C ASP A 181 17.52 -3.15 -14.49
N ARG A 182 18.49 -3.07 -13.57
CA ARG A 182 18.32 -3.61 -12.20
C ARG A 182 17.32 -2.86 -11.33
N ARG A 183 17.02 -1.59 -11.61
CA ARG A 183 16.02 -0.82 -10.85
C ARG A 183 14.59 -1.15 -11.27
N GLN A 184 14.46 -1.82 -12.41
CA GLN A 184 13.20 -2.23 -13.01
C GLN A 184 12.96 -3.73 -12.87
N GLU A 185 13.93 -4.47 -12.32
CA GLU A 185 13.82 -5.90 -11.99
C GLU A 185 12.59 -6.14 -11.11
N SER A 186 11.72 -7.02 -11.59
CA SER A 186 10.57 -7.51 -10.85
C SER A 186 11.03 -8.36 -9.65
N ILE A 187 10.16 -8.51 -8.65
CA ILE A 187 10.47 -9.40 -7.54
C ILE A 187 10.67 -10.86 -8.00
N GLY A 188 9.94 -11.32 -9.03
CA GLY A 188 10.12 -12.66 -9.58
C GLY A 188 11.52 -12.89 -10.14
N GLU A 189 12.00 -11.97 -10.98
CA GLU A 189 13.35 -12.01 -11.56
C GLU A 189 14.44 -11.97 -10.48
N TYR A 190 14.27 -11.11 -9.46
CA TYR A 190 15.17 -11.07 -8.31
C TYR A 190 15.27 -12.43 -7.60
N LEU A 191 14.12 -13.07 -7.34
CA LEU A 191 14.08 -14.34 -6.62
C LEU A 191 14.73 -15.48 -7.41
N GLU A 192 14.50 -15.53 -8.72
CA GLU A 192 15.11 -16.50 -9.61
C GLU A 192 16.63 -16.31 -9.68
N ARG A 193 17.08 -15.06 -9.87
CA ARG A 193 18.50 -14.72 -9.95
C ARG A 193 19.26 -15.07 -8.68
N GLU A 194 18.64 -14.87 -7.52
CA GLU A 194 19.25 -15.15 -6.21
C GLU A 194 19.02 -16.61 -5.74
N GLY A 195 18.35 -17.45 -6.53
CA GLY A 195 18.16 -18.88 -6.22
C GLY A 195 17.29 -19.15 -4.98
N TYR A 196 16.25 -18.33 -4.76
CA TYR A 196 15.26 -18.61 -3.71
C TYR A 196 14.35 -19.77 -4.11
N SER A 197 13.93 -20.57 -3.12
CA SER A 197 13.05 -21.72 -3.39
C SER A 197 11.64 -21.33 -3.79
N ASP A 198 10.99 -22.19 -4.58
CA ASP A 198 9.56 -22.06 -4.91
C ASP A 198 8.69 -22.06 -3.64
N ALA A 199 9.10 -22.80 -2.60
CA ALA A 199 8.39 -22.79 -1.32
C ALA A 199 8.39 -21.39 -0.69
N PHE A 200 9.53 -20.69 -0.68
CA PHE A 200 9.59 -19.32 -0.21
C PHE A 200 8.79 -18.36 -1.09
N ARG A 201 8.94 -18.46 -2.41
CA ARG A 201 8.22 -17.63 -3.37
C ARG A 201 6.70 -17.79 -3.21
N ASP A 202 6.21 -19.02 -3.34
CA ASP A 202 4.77 -19.30 -3.53
C ASP A 202 4.01 -19.42 -2.22
N ASP A 203 4.66 -19.73 -1.10
CA ASP A 203 4.02 -19.99 0.20
C ASP A 203 4.21 -18.86 1.21
N TYR A 204 5.11 -17.92 0.92
CA TYR A 204 5.42 -16.83 1.83
C TYR A 204 5.40 -15.47 1.11
N LEU A 205 6.35 -15.23 0.21
CA LEU A 205 6.63 -13.86 -0.25
C LEU A 205 5.54 -13.34 -1.20
N ILE A 206 5.14 -14.14 -2.19
CA ILE A 206 4.08 -13.76 -3.13
C ILE A 206 2.72 -13.69 -2.41
N PRO A 207 2.29 -14.67 -1.58
CA PRO A 207 1.08 -14.55 -0.78
C PRO A 207 1.03 -13.28 0.08
N MET A 208 2.11 -12.97 0.79
CA MET A 208 2.19 -11.78 1.63
C MET A 208 2.10 -10.51 0.79
N THR A 209 2.82 -10.43 -0.32
CA THR A 209 2.80 -9.23 -1.18
C THR A 209 1.45 -9.06 -1.86
N ALA A 210 0.87 -10.14 -2.39
CA ALA A 210 -0.47 -10.13 -2.99
C ALA A 210 -1.53 -9.71 -1.97
N ALA A 211 -1.45 -10.17 -0.72
CA ALA A 211 -2.34 -9.77 0.36
C ALA A 211 -2.24 -8.28 0.70
N VAL A 212 -1.01 -7.74 0.77
CA VAL A 212 -0.77 -6.34 1.13
C VAL A 212 -1.27 -5.38 0.05
N TRP A 213 -1.05 -5.68 -1.23
CA TRP A 213 -1.47 -4.80 -2.34
C TRP A 213 -2.78 -5.20 -3.01
N SER A 214 -3.46 -6.24 -2.53
CA SER A 214 -4.71 -6.73 -3.12
C SER A 214 -4.60 -6.92 -4.64
N THR A 215 -3.46 -7.45 -5.08
CA THR A 215 -3.12 -7.69 -6.48
C THR A 215 -2.99 -9.19 -6.74
N SER A 216 -3.21 -9.62 -7.99
CA SER A 216 -3.02 -11.03 -8.33
C SER A 216 -1.57 -11.46 -8.10
N PRO A 217 -1.33 -12.69 -7.62
CA PRO A 217 0.01 -13.27 -7.47
C PRO A 217 0.85 -13.15 -8.75
N ASP A 218 0.21 -13.39 -9.89
CA ASP A 218 0.85 -13.33 -11.21
C ASP A 218 1.43 -11.93 -11.48
N LYS A 219 0.62 -10.89 -11.29
CA LYS A 219 1.05 -9.51 -11.49
C LYS A 219 2.05 -9.08 -10.43
N CYS A 220 1.86 -9.52 -9.19
CA CYS A 220 2.81 -9.28 -8.12
C CYS A 220 4.21 -9.78 -8.48
N SER A 221 4.31 -11.03 -8.94
CA SER A 221 5.60 -11.64 -9.27
C SER A 221 6.24 -10.99 -10.50
N LEU A 222 5.44 -10.72 -11.54
CA LEU A 222 5.95 -10.28 -12.84
C LEU A 222 6.18 -8.76 -12.95
N GLU A 223 5.40 -7.95 -12.26
CA GLU A 223 5.35 -6.50 -12.52
C GLU A 223 5.79 -5.65 -11.33
N PHE A 224 5.83 -6.20 -10.12
CA PHE A 224 6.14 -5.43 -8.90
C PHE A 224 7.65 -5.26 -8.73
N PRO A 225 8.18 -4.01 -8.67
CA PRO A 225 9.62 -3.79 -8.60
C PRO A 225 10.23 -4.28 -7.27
N ALA A 226 11.34 -5.02 -7.35
CA ALA A 226 11.98 -5.62 -6.17
C ALA A 226 12.44 -4.56 -5.15
N VAL A 227 13.05 -3.47 -5.61
CA VAL A 227 13.51 -2.36 -4.74
C VAL A 227 12.35 -1.74 -3.97
N THR A 228 11.22 -1.51 -4.64
CA THR A 228 10.00 -0.95 -4.03
C THR A 228 9.47 -1.87 -2.93
N LEU A 229 9.40 -3.18 -3.21
CA LEU A 229 8.93 -4.16 -2.22
C LEU A 229 9.84 -4.20 -1.00
N VAL A 230 11.14 -4.32 -1.20
CA VAL A 230 12.11 -4.41 -0.09
C VAL A 230 12.12 -3.11 0.72
N ARG A 231 12.02 -1.94 0.07
CA ARG A 231 11.89 -0.64 0.77
C ARG A 231 10.66 -0.64 1.66
N PHE A 232 9.51 -1.04 1.12
CA PHE A 232 8.28 -1.15 1.89
C PHE A 232 8.44 -2.11 3.07
N MET A 233 8.94 -3.32 2.83
CA MET A 233 9.09 -4.35 3.86
C MET A 233 10.05 -3.89 4.97
N TRP A 234 11.13 -3.18 4.65
CA TRP A 234 11.98 -2.58 5.67
C TRP A 234 11.20 -1.54 6.47
N ASN A 235 10.59 -0.54 5.80
CA ASN A 235 9.88 0.55 6.48
C ASN A 235 8.81 0.03 7.44
N HIS A 236 8.18 -1.09 7.11
CA HIS A 236 7.11 -1.73 7.90
C HIS A 236 7.60 -2.85 8.83
N HIS A 237 8.92 -3.02 9.01
CA HIS A 237 9.54 -4.03 9.87
C HIS A 237 9.19 -5.49 9.49
N LEU A 238 8.90 -5.74 8.21
CA LEU A 238 8.64 -7.07 7.66
C LEU A 238 9.93 -7.84 7.28
N LEU A 239 11.09 -7.16 7.25
CA LEU A 239 12.41 -7.78 7.05
C LEU A 239 13.15 -8.12 8.35
N SER A 240 12.43 -8.30 9.46
CA SER A 240 13.06 -8.62 10.75
C SER A 240 12.41 -9.82 11.43
N THR A 241 13.25 -10.74 11.89
CA THR A 241 12.88 -11.88 12.73
C THR A 241 13.01 -11.58 14.23
N ILE A 242 13.63 -10.45 14.61
CA ILE A 242 14.05 -10.15 15.99
C ILE A 242 13.52 -8.78 16.47
N SER A 243 13.10 -7.89 15.56
CA SER A 243 12.61 -6.55 15.93
C SER A 243 11.17 -6.60 16.42
N ALA A 244 10.84 -5.69 17.36
CA ALA A 244 9.45 -5.42 17.72
C ALA A 244 8.67 -5.02 16.46
N ARG A 245 7.59 -5.75 16.16
CA ARG A 245 6.67 -5.39 15.08
C ARG A 245 5.98 -4.07 15.44
N PRO A 246 5.72 -3.18 14.47
CA PRO A 246 4.96 -1.97 14.72
C PRO A 246 3.58 -2.36 15.28
N GLN A 247 3.12 -1.60 16.26
CA GLN A 247 1.79 -1.77 16.80
C GLN A 247 0.79 -1.27 15.77
N TRP A 248 -0.03 -2.19 15.26
CA TRP A 248 -1.15 -1.84 14.39
C TRP A 248 -2.32 -1.38 15.22
N LEU A 249 -3.12 -0.49 14.65
CA LEU A 249 -4.26 0.07 15.35
C LEU A 249 -5.52 0.09 14.48
N THR A 250 -6.69 0.05 15.13
CA THR A 250 -8.00 0.23 14.49
C THR A 250 -8.80 1.37 15.16
N ILE A 251 -9.75 1.94 14.42
CA ILE A 251 -10.58 3.05 14.92
C ILE A 251 -11.77 2.46 15.69
N PRO A 252 -11.95 2.79 16.99
CA PRO A 252 -13.13 2.37 17.74
C PRO A 252 -14.40 2.85 17.04
N GLY A 253 -15.36 1.94 16.84
CA GLY A 253 -16.60 2.23 16.12
C GLY A 253 -16.45 2.29 14.59
N GLY A 254 -15.29 1.92 14.05
CA GLY A 254 -15.02 1.82 12.61
C GLY A 254 -14.39 3.07 12.01
N ALA A 255 -13.76 2.88 10.85
CA ALA A 255 -12.95 3.89 10.20
C ALA A 255 -13.75 5.12 9.74
N LYS A 256 -15.06 5.01 9.49
CA LYS A 256 -15.93 6.15 9.16
C LYS A 256 -15.84 7.29 10.19
N ASN A 257 -15.53 6.98 11.45
CA ASN A 257 -15.48 7.98 12.52
C ASN A 257 -14.46 9.11 12.29
N TYR A 258 -13.34 8.86 11.60
CA TYR A 258 -12.40 9.96 11.29
C TYR A 258 -12.99 10.91 10.23
N ILE A 259 -13.76 10.39 9.27
CA ILE A 259 -14.45 11.21 8.27
C ILE A 259 -15.50 12.06 8.97
N ASP A 260 -16.32 11.47 9.83
CA ASP A 260 -17.31 12.21 10.62
C ASP A 260 -16.62 13.32 11.44
N ALA A 261 -15.46 13.03 12.03
CA ALA A 261 -14.69 14.03 12.76
C ALA A 261 -14.20 15.20 11.90
N VAL A 262 -13.77 14.94 10.65
CA VAL A 262 -13.35 15.99 9.68
C VAL A 262 -14.54 16.81 9.21
N MET A 263 -15.69 16.17 8.98
CA MET A 263 -16.89 16.81 8.45
C MET A 263 -17.67 17.63 9.49
N ARG A 264 -17.34 17.52 10.79
CA ARG A 264 -17.99 18.31 11.84
C ARG A 264 -17.89 19.81 11.55
N GLY A 265 -19.05 20.46 11.40
CA GLY A 265 -19.16 21.88 11.12
C GLY A 265 -18.86 22.28 9.67
N PHE A 266 -18.62 21.33 8.76
CA PHE A 266 -18.44 21.62 7.35
C PHE A 266 -19.79 21.98 6.69
N PRO A 267 -19.87 23.03 5.85
CA PRO A 267 -21.14 23.47 5.28
C PRO A 267 -21.81 22.37 4.43
N PRO A 268 -23.05 21.95 4.74
CA PRO A 268 -23.71 20.88 3.97
C PRO A 268 -23.91 21.24 2.49
N ASN A 269 -24.12 22.52 2.17
CA ASN A 269 -24.26 23.03 0.80
C ASN A 269 -22.94 23.07 0.01
N HIS A 270 -21.82 22.66 0.61
CA HIS A 270 -20.52 22.50 -0.05
C HIS A 270 -20.18 21.02 -0.31
N VAL A 271 -21.10 20.11 0.00
CA VAL A 271 -20.94 18.66 -0.17
C VAL A 271 -21.93 18.16 -1.21
N PHE A 272 -21.43 17.66 -2.33
CA PHE A 272 -22.24 17.14 -3.44
C PHE A 272 -22.04 15.63 -3.57
N LEU A 273 -22.93 14.87 -2.92
CA LEU A 273 -23.01 13.41 -3.08
C LEU A 273 -23.81 13.07 -4.35
N SER A 274 -23.64 11.85 -4.85
CA SER A 274 -24.31 11.36 -6.07
C SER A 274 -24.16 12.32 -7.26
N THR A 275 -23.05 13.08 -7.29
CA THR A 275 -22.77 14.10 -8.31
C THR A 275 -21.48 13.73 -9.04
N PRO A 276 -21.51 12.73 -9.94
CA PRO A 276 -20.31 12.37 -10.70
C PRO A 276 -19.94 13.50 -11.66
N VAL A 277 -18.66 13.87 -11.61
CA VAL A 277 -17.99 14.72 -12.61
C VAL A 277 -17.58 13.83 -13.77
N GLU A 278 -17.90 14.24 -15.00
CA GLU A 278 -17.63 13.47 -16.21
C GLU A 278 -16.38 13.95 -16.95
N ALA A 279 -16.15 15.26 -16.95
CA ALA A 279 -14.97 15.86 -17.55
C ALA A 279 -14.52 17.10 -16.80
N ILE A 280 -13.23 17.41 -16.91
CA ILE A 280 -12.60 18.63 -16.39
C ILE A 280 -11.79 19.25 -17.51
N THR A 281 -12.07 20.52 -17.78
CA THR A 281 -11.34 21.33 -18.76
C THR A 281 -10.81 22.59 -18.10
N ASP A 282 -9.67 23.09 -18.56
CA ASP A 282 -9.15 24.40 -18.19
C ASP A 282 -9.42 25.41 -19.30
N ASP A 283 -9.58 26.67 -18.92
CA ASP A 283 -9.65 27.79 -19.84
C ASP A 283 -8.38 28.63 -19.69
N PRO A 284 -7.45 28.59 -20.66
CA PRO A 284 -6.21 29.36 -20.62
C PRO A 284 -6.41 30.89 -20.61
N LEU A 285 -7.56 31.39 -21.10
CA LEU A 285 -7.83 32.83 -21.16
C LEU A 285 -8.25 33.38 -19.79
N THR A 286 -9.06 32.61 -19.06
CA THR A 286 -9.55 33.02 -17.73
C THR A 286 -8.73 32.42 -16.59
N ASN A 287 -7.85 31.47 -16.89
CA ASN A 287 -7.09 30.68 -15.93
C ASN A 287 -8.00 29.96 -14.90
N ARG A 288 -9.22 29.60 -15.32
CA ARG A 288 -10.22 28.90 -14.51
C ARG A 288 -10.35 27.45 -14.95
N VAL A 289 -10.91 26.63 -14.06
CA VAL A 289 -11.16 25.21 -14.31
C VAL A 289 -12.67 24.95 -14.29
N HIS A 290 -13.14 24.24 -15.31
CA HIS A 290 -14.54 23.94 -15.58
C HIS A 290 -14.80 22.47 -15.29
N LEU A 291 -15.79 22.19 -14.44
CA LEU A 291 -16.28 20.85 -14.15
C LEU A 291 -17.55 20.62 -14.98
N HIS A 292 -17.57 19.54 -15.73
CA HIS A 292 -18.73 19.07 -16.47
C HIS A 292 -19.40 17.95 -15.68
N LEU A 293 -20.59 18.21 -15.14
CA LEU A 293 -21.34 17.28 -14.31
C LEU A 293 -22.24 16.39 -15.16
N SER A 294 -22.52 15.18 -14.69
CA SER A 294 -23.46 14.24 -15.34
C SER A 294 -24.88 14.78 -15.52
N SER A 295 -25.27 15.80 -14.77
CA SER A 295 -26.55 16.50 -14.96
C SER A 295 -26.56 17.42 -16.20
N GLY A 296 -25.44 17.55 -16.90
CA GLY A 296 -25.20 18.53 -17.96
C GLY A 296 -24.87 19.94 -17.44
N ALA A 297 -24.75 20.12 -16.12
CA ALA A 297 -24.38 21.40 -15.54
C ALA A 297 -22.87 21.63 -15.60
N GLU A 298 -22.48 22.88 -15.81
CA GLU A 298 -21.09 23.32 -15.80
C GLU A 298 -20.83 24.22 -14.58
N VAL A 299 -19.75 23.95 -13.85
CA VAL A 299 -19.39 24.72 -12.66
C VAL A 299 -17.93 25.16 -12.73
N ILE A 300 -17.67 26.44 -12.47
CA ILE A 300 -16.35 27.06 -12.59
C ILE A 300 -15.70 27.20 -11.21
N TYR A 301 -14.40 26.91 -11.17
CA TYR A 301 -13.53 26.97 -10.00
C TYR A 301 -12.18 27.65 -10.32
N ASP A 302 -11.54 28.21 -9.29
CA ASP A 302 -10.17 28.72 -9.37
C ASP A 302 -9.12 27.60 -9.32
N HIS A 303 -9.48 26.47 -8.70
CA HIS A 303 -8.56 25.35 -8.51
C HIS A 303 -9.34 24.04 -8.37
N VAL A 304 -8.81 22.96 -8.94
CA VAL A 304 -9.38 21.61 -8.81
C VAL A 304 -8.34 20.65 -8.26
N ILE A 305 -8.74 19.89 -7.24
CA ILE A 305 -7.97 18.78 -6.68
C ILE A 305 -8.65 17.49 -7.12
N LEU A 306 -7.99 16.76 -8.03
CA LEU A 306 -8.38 15.41 -8.43
C LEU A 306 -7.91 14.42 -7.38
N ALA A 307 -8.79 14.08 -6.44
CA ALA A 307 -8.57 13.13 -5.36
C ALA A 307 -9.15 11.73 -5.67
N THR A 308 -9.04 11.31 -6.93
CA THR A 308 -9.54 10.03 -7.45
C THR A 308 -8.39 9.05 -7.75
N HIS A 309 -8.68 7.86 -8.25
CA HIS A 309 -7.64 6.98 -8.80
C HIS A 309 -6.94 7.62 -10.01
N GLY A 310 -5.66 7.30 -10.24
CA GLY A 310 -4.88 7.92 -11.32
C GLY A 310 -5.47 7.71 -12.71
N ASP A 311 -6.01 6.52 -12.99
CA ASP A 311 -6.75 6.26 -14.23
C ASP A 311 -8.03 7.11 -14.37
N THR A 312 -8.70 7.39 -13.25
CA THR A 312 -9.93 8.17 -13.20
C THR A 312 -9.60 9.64 -13.39
N ALA A 313 -8.56 10.14 -12.73
CA ALA A 313 -8.01 11.47 -12.98
C ALA A 313 -7.61 11.65 -14.45
N HIS A 314 -6.87 10.69 -15.03
CA HIS A 314 -6.53 10.70 -16.46
C HIS A 314 -7.77 10.76 -17.36
N ASN A 315 -8.81 10.00 -17.01
CA ASN A 315 -10.05 9.98 -17.78
C ASN A 315 -10.78 11.34 -17.73
N LEU A 316 -10.88 11.94 -16.54
CA LEU A 316 -11.59 13.19 -16.31
C LEU A 316 -10.98 14.36 -17.10
N ILE A 317 -9.66 14.43 -17.22
CA ILE A 317 -8.98 15.52 -17.92
C ILE A 317 -8.69 15.21 -19.40
N ARG A 318 -9.07 14.03 -19.91
CA ARG A 318 -8.57 13.49 -21.19
C ARG A 318 -8.68 14.47 -22.36
N SER A 319 -9.77 15.25 -22.40
CA SER A 319 -10.08 16.21 -23.46
C SER A 319 -9.16 17.44 -23.44
N SER A 320 -8.67 17.88 -22.27
CA SER A 320 -7.77 19.03 -22.14
C SER A 320 -6.36 18.70 -21.63
N SER A 321 -6.05 17.41 -21.44
CA SER A 321 -4.75 17.00 -20.92
C SER A 321 -3.59 17.36 -21.86
N THR A 322 -2.55 17.95 -21.30
CA THR A 322 -1.27 18.18 -21.98
C THR A 322 -0.58 16.85 -22.36
N PRO A 323 0.36 16.85 -23.32
CA PRO A 323 1.13 15.64 -23.65
C PRO A 323 1.86 15.03 -22.45
N LEU A 324 2.39 15.88 -21.55
CA LEU A 324 3.09 15.43 -20.36
C LEU A 324 2.16 14.76 -19.34
N GLU A 325 0.99 15.37 -19.07
CA GLU A 325 -0.04 14.75 -18.22
C GLU A 325 -0.51 13.42 -18.78
N ARG A 326 -0.75 13.34 -20.09
CA ARG A 326 -1.17 12.09 -20.75
C ARG A 326 -0.11 10.99 -20.62
N SER A 327 1.16 11.35 -20.81
CA SER A 327 2.30 10.42 -20.68
C SER A 327 2.40 9.85 -19.25
N ILE A 328 2.35 10.72 -18.25
CA ILE A 328 2.49 10.36 -16.83
C ILE A 328 1.26 9.63 -16.33
N LEU A 329 0.06 10.21 -16.50
CA LEU A 329 -1.15 9.68 -15.89
C LEU A 329 -1.65 8.37 -16.53
N SER A 330 -1.30 8.12 -17.80
CA SER A 330 -1.59 6.84 -18.46
C SER A 330 -0.87 5.64 -17.85
N ALA A 331 0.16 5.85 -17.02
CA ALA A 331 0.89 4.80 -16.33
C ALA A 331 0.12 4.22 -15.14
N PHE A 332 -0.83 4.97 -14.57
CA PHE A 332 -1.57 4.53 -13.38
C PHE A 332 -2.81 3.76 -13.79
N GLN A 333 -2.92 2.52 -13.31
CA GLN A 333 -4.05 1.65 -13.54
C GLN A 333 -4.57 1.13 -12.22
N THR A 334 -5.77 0.57 -12.23
CA THR A 334 -6.35 -0.08 -11.07
C THR A 334 -6.89 -1.47 -11.40
N SER A 335 -6.93 -2.34 -10.40
CA SER A 335 -7.62 -3.62 -10.43
C SER A 335 -8.92 -3.55 -9.64
N LYS A 336 -9.99 -4.13 -10.19
CA LYS A 336 -11.26 -4.29 -9.48
C LYS A 336 -11.15 -5.49 -8.55
N ASN A 337 -11.55 -5.31 -7.29
CA ASN A 337 -11.58 -6.35 -6.28
C ASN A 337 -12.95 -6.39 -5.60
N THR A 338 -13.45 -7.59 -5.29
CA THR A 338 -14.73 -7.80 -4.63
C THR A 338 -14.49 -8.15 -3.18
N ALA A 339 -15.06 -7.41 -2.24
CA ALA A 339 -15.04 -7.72 -0.82
C ALA A 339 -16.42 -8.21 -0.39
N VAL A 340 -16.49 -9.35 0.29
CA VAL A 340 -17.74 -9.93 0.78
C VAL A 340 -17.69 -10.01 2.30
N LEU A 341 -18.64 -9.39 2.97
CA LEU A 341 -18.87 -9.54 4.41
C LEU A 341 -19.75 -10.77 4.63
N HIS A 342 -19.25 -11.78 5.35
CA HIS A 342 -19.93 -13.06 5.58
C HIS A 342 -19.57 -13.68 6.94
N SER A 343 -20.21 -14.81 7.25
CA SER A 343 -19.89 -15.67 8.40
C SER A 343 -19.50 -17.10 8.00
N ASP A 344 -19.31 -17.34 6.69
CA ASP A 344 -18.90 -18.64 6.13
C ASP A 344 -17.46 -19.04 6.48
N LEU A 345 -17.31 -20.08 7.31
CA LEU A 345 -16.02 -20.62 7.74
C LEU A 345 -15.29 -21.47 6.68
N SER A 346 -15.93 -21.79 5.55
CA SER A 346 -15.26 -22.48 4.45
C SER A 346 -14.17 -21.63 3.78
N LEU A 347 -14.23 -20.30 3.98
CA LEU A 347 -13.24 -19.31 3.56
C LEU A 347 -12.23 -18.98 4.69
N MET A 348 -12.02 -19.90 5.62
CA MET A 348 -10.94 -19.84 6.62
C MET A 348 -10.02 -21.06 6.46
N PRO A 349 -8.77 -21.02 6.98
CA PRO A 349 -7.94 -22.21 7.07
C PRO A 349 -8.69 -23.36 7.75
N ARG A 350 -8.50 -24.59 7.26
CA ARG A 350 -9.12 -25.80 7.81
C ARG A 350 -8.61 -26.06 9.22
N ASN A 351 -7.32 -25.86 9.46
CA ASN A 351 -6.76 -25.96 10.79
C ASN A 351 -6.94 -24.66 11.57
N ARG A 352 -7.69 -24.73 12.68
CA ARG A 352 -7.91 -23.58 13.58
C ARG A 352 -6.63 -23.02 14.19
N SER A 353 -5.56 -23.82 14.32
CA SER A 353 -4.27 -23.31 14.79
C SER A 353 -3.57 -22.39 13.79
N ALA A 354 -4.00 -22.40 12.52
CA ALA A 354 -3.52 -21.51 11.47
C ALA A 354 -4.40 -20.27 11.31
N TRP A 355 -5.46 -20.09 12.12
CA TRP A 355 -6.30 -18.89 12.03
C TRP A 355 -5.52 -17.66 12.45
N ALA A 356 -5.55 -16.65 11.59
CA ALA A 356 -4.91 -15.37 11.80
C ALA A 356 -5.89 -14.23 11.52
N ALA A 357 -5.44 -12.99 11.72
CA ALA A 357 -6.19 -11.80 11.34
C ALA A 357 -6.37 -11.74 9.81
N TRP A 358 -5.34 -12.14 9.06
CA TRP A 358 -5.29 -12.15 7.59
C TRP A 358 -5.01 -13.57 7.11
N ASN A 359 -5.94 -14.17 6.37
CA ASN A 359 -5.85 -15.57 5.95
C ASN A 359 -5.86 -15.63 4.42
N TYR A 360 -4.68 -15.81 3.83
CA TYR A 360 -4.51 -15.94 2.40
C TYR A 360 -4.88 -17.36 1.96
N LEU A 361 -5.84 -17.46 1.05
CA LEU A 361 -6.30 -18.72 0.48
C LEU A 361 -5.85 -18.82 -0.97
N THR A 362 -5.29 -19.96 -1.33
CA THR A 362 -4.91 -20.21 -2.73
C THR A 362 -5.17 -21.66 -3.12
N SER A 363 -5.38 -21.86 -4.41
CA SER A 363 -5.44 -23.18 -5.03
C SER A 363 -4.35 -23.24 -6.09
N SER A 364 -3.61 -24.34 -6.12
CA SER A 364 -2.74 -24.72 -7.21
C SER A 364 -3.62 -24.88 -8.45
N SER A 365 -3.39 -24.06 -9.48
CA SER A 365 -4.04 -24.27 -10.78
C SER A 365 -3.61 -25.63 -11.33
N SER A 366 -4.56 -26.44 -11.78
CA SER A 366 -4.34 -27.78 -12.33
C SER A 366 -3.71 -27.77 -13.74
N SER A 367 -2.76 -26.88 -14.00
CA SER A 367 -2.03 -26.81 -15.27
C SER A 367 -0.54 -27.00 -15.01
N ASN A 368 -0.09 -28.25 -15.16
CA ASN A 368 1.30 -28.71 -15.30
C ASN A 368 2.30 -28.25 -14.20
N PRO A 369 2.80 -29.15 -13.34
CA PRO A 369 3.79 -28.81 -12.30
C PRO A 369 5.06 -28.12 -12.85
N ASN A 370 5.37 -28.30 -14.14
CA ASN A 370 6.52 -27.67 -14.82
C ASN A 370 6.32 -26.21 -15.26
N ILE A 371 5.17 -25.60 -14.99
CA ILE A 371 4.93 -24.17 -15.21
C ILE A 371 4.98 -23.47 -13.85
N PRO A 372 6.11 -22.81 -13.51
CA PRO A 372 6.15 -21.85 -12.42
C PRO A 372 4.99 -20.89 -12.64
N TYR A 373 4.30 -20.52 -11.56
CA TYR A 373 3.41 -19.36 -11.55
C TYR A 373 3.95 -18.29 -12.53
N PRO A 374 3.15 -17.85 -13.52
CA PRO A 374 1.70 -17.73 -13.45
C PRO A 374 0.92 -18.60 -14.46
N SER A 375 -0.40 -18.66 -14.26
CA SER A 375 -1.37 -19.17 -15.24
C SER A 375 -1.01 -18.68 -16.65
N ALA A 376 -0.64 -19.60 -17.55
CA ALA A 376 -0.36 -19.28 -18.95
C ALA A 376 -1.62 -18.82 -19.72
N ASP A 377 -2.78 -18.79 -19.08
CA ASP A 377 -4.02 -18.27 -19.64
C ASP A 377 -4.27 -16.83 -19.18
N PRO A 378 -4.03 -15.82 -20.04
CA PRO A 378 -4.38 -14.41 -19.76
C PRO A 378 -5.89 -14.20 -19.51
N LYS A 379 -6.76 -15.18 -19.77
CA LYS A 379 -8.19 -15.12 -19.47
C LYS A 379 -8.56 -15.56 -18.05
N LYS A 380 -7.65 -16.20 -17.30
CA LYS A 380 -7.85 -16.63 -15.91
C LYS A 380 -6.60 -16.37 -15.05
N PRO A 381 -6.27 -15.11 -14.76
CA PRO A 381 -5.21 -14.80 -13.81
C PRO A 381 -5.57 -15.36 -12.42
N SER A 382 -4.57 -15.83 -11.68
CA SER A 382 -4.76 -16.23 -10.29
C SER A 382 -5.29 -15.03 -9.50
N GLN A 383 -6.39 -15.20 -8.74
CA GLN A 383 -6.95 -14.11 -7.94
C GLN A 383 -6.44 -14.20 -6.50
N VAL A 384 -6.15 -13.05 -5.90
CA VAL A 384 -5.87 -12.97 -4.45
C VAL A 384 -7.16 -13.24 -3.70
N CYS A 385 -7.22 -14.36 -2.97
CA CYS A 385 -8.29 -14.63 -2.02
C CYS A 385 -7.75 -14.40 -0.62
N LEU A 386 -8.28 -13.40 0.08
CA LEU A 386 -7.82 -13.01 1.40
C LEU A 386 -9.00 -12.83 2.33
N THR A 387 -9.04 -13.59 3.42
CA THR A 387 -10.07 -13.46 4.45
C THR A 387 -9.53 -12.71 5.67
N TYR A 388 -10.12 -11.54 5.93
CA TYR A 388 -9.92 -10.77 7.14
C TYR A 388 -10.85 -11.29 8.25
N ASN A 389 -10.27 -11.62 9.40
CA ASN A 389 -11.01 -11.98 10.59
C ASN A 389 -11.27 -10.72 11.43
N MET A 390 -12.47 -10.15 11.28
CA MET A 390 -12.84 -8.88 11.90
C MET A 390 -13.02 -8.99 13.41
N ASN A 391 -13.27 -10.20 13.92
CA ASN A 391 -13.27 -10.44 15.37
C ASN A 391 -11.90 -10.15 16.00
N ILE A 392 -10.81 -10.48 15.29
CA ILE A 392 -9.45 -10.17 15.72
C ILE A 392 -9.15 -8.69 15.46
N LEU A 393 -9.39 -8.22 14.23
CA LEU A 393 -8.95 -6.88 13.80
C LEU A 393 -9.68 -5.73 14.49
N GLN A 394 -10.94 -5.92 14.88
CA GLN A 394 -11.77 -4.89 15.52
C GLN A 394 -12.20 -5.28 16.95
N HIS A 395 -11.62 -6.34 17.52
CA HIS A 395 -11.92 -6.82 18.88
C HIS A 395 -13.41 -7.13 19.10
N LEU A 396 -14.07 -7.66 18.07
CA LEU A 396 -15.51 -7.95 18.10
C LEU A 396 -15.75 -9.35 18.69
N PRO A 397 -16.45 -9.48 19.83
CA PRO A 397 -16.62 -10.75 20.52
C PRO A 397 -17.45 -11.75 19.71
N VAL A 398 -16.85 -12.89 19.36
CA VAL A 398 -17.49 -13.99 18.62
C VAL A 398 -18.75 -14.49 19.34
N SER A 399 -18.75 -14.53 20.67
CA SER A 399 -19.91 -14.95 21.48
C SER A 399 -21.15 -14.07 21.29
N LYS A 400 -20.96 -12.80 20.90
CA LYS A 400 -22.04 -11.83 20.71
C LYS A 400 -22.46 -11.70 19.24
N PHE A 401 -21.50 -11.79 18.32
CA PHE A 401 -21.72 -11.45 16.91
C PHE A 401 -21.42 -12.59 15.93
N SER A 402 -21.15 -13.82 16.40
CA SER A 402 -20.62 -14.90 15.55
C SER A 402 -19.28 -14.51 14.90
N HIS A 403 -18.82 -15.32 13.95
CA HIS A 403 -17.66 -15.02 13.13
C HIS A 403 -18.02 -13.93 12.09
N ILE A 404 -17.26 -12.84 12.12
CA ILE A 404 -17.38 -11.72 11.19
C ILE A 404 -16.15 -11.75 10.29
N LEU A 405 -16.36 -12.10 9.02
CA LEU A 405 -15.30 -12.27 8.05
C LEU A 405 -15.52 -11.33 6.87
N VAL A 406 -14.44 -10.76 6.36
CA VAL A 406 -14.44 -10.04 5.08
C VAL A 406 -13.49 -10.77 4.14
N THR A 407 -14.00 -11.40 3.08
CA THR A 407 -13.15 -12.05 2.08
C THR A 407 -13.06 -11.21 0.81
N LEU A 408 -11.83 -10.90 0.42
CA LEU A 408 -11.48 -10.30 -0.85
C LEU A 408 -11.33 -11.39 -1.92
N ASN A 409 -11.96 -11.20 -3.08
CA ASN A 409 -12.03 -12.11 -4.23
C ASN A 409 -12.10 -13.60 -3.83
N PRO A 410 -13.21 -14.04 -3.22
CA PRO A 410 -13.33 -15.40 -2.74
C PRO A 410 -13.15 -16.42 -3.88
N LEU A 411 -12.32 -17.45 -3.68
CA LEU A 411 -12.09 -18.53 -4.66
C LEU A 411 -13.39 -19.24 -5.08
N SER A 412 -14.35 -19.31 -4.15
CA SER A 412 -15.71 -19.75 -4.36
C SER A 412 -16.65 -18.83 -3.59
N PRO A 413 -17.81 -18.42 -4.14
CA PRO A 413 -18.75 -17.58 -3.42
C PRO A 413 -19.12 -18.19 -2.04
N PRO A 414 -19.17 -17.38 -0.96
CA PRO A 414 -19.67 -17.87 0.32
C PRO A 414 -21.12 -18.32 0.21
N ALA A 415 -21.55 -19.20 1.12
CA ALA A 415 -22.93 -19.65 1.20
C ALA A 415 -23.90 -18.44 1.27
N PRO A 416 -24.97 -18.39 0.45
CA PRO A 416 -25.88 -17.25 0.43
C PRO A 416 -26.49 -16.92 1.79
N ALA A 417 -26.83 -17.94 2.58
CA ALA A 417 -27.39 -17.77 3.93
C ALA A 417 -26.40 -17.19 4.95
N LEU A 418 -25.10 -17.21 4.65
CA LEU A 418 -24.04 -16.67 5.51
C LEU A 418 -23.45 -15.37 4.95
N THR A 419 -23.96 -14.88 3.82
CA THR A 419 -23.49 -13.68 3.15
C THR A 419 -24.32 -12.47 3.60
N HIS A 420 -23.65 -11.43 4.09
CA HIS A 420 -24.31 -10.22 4.59
C HIS A 420 -24.33 -9.11 3.55
N SER A 421 -23.19 -8.83 2.90
CA SER A 421 -23.08 -7.78 1.90
C SER A 421 -21.84 -7.93 1.01
N THR A 422 -21.89 -7.33 -0.18
CA THR A 422 -20.82 -7.39 -1.17
C THR A 422 -20.49 -5.98 -1.67
N TYR A 423 -19.20 -5.67 -1.72
CA TYR A 423 -18.67 -4.38 -2.15
C TYR A 423 -17.66 -4.58 -3.27
N THR A 424 -17.58 -3.58 -4.15
CA THR A 424 -16.52 -3.49 -5.16
C THR A 424 -15.57 -2.38 -4.78
N TYR A 425 -14.29 -2.69 -4.73
CA TYR A 425 -13.21 -1.72 -4.59
C TYR A 425 -12.29 -1.75 -5.80
N ARG A 426 -11.49 -0.68 -5.94
CA ARG A 426 -10.42 -0.61 -6.92
C ARG A 426 -9.11 -0.34 -6.17
N HIS A 427 -8.06 -1.07 -6.53
CA HIS A 427 -6.73 -0.91 -5.94
C HIS A 427 -5.73 -0.48 -7.03
N PRO A 428 -4.77 0.42 -6.73
CA PRO A 428 -3.73 0.79 -7.68
C PRO A 428 -2.85 -0.40 -8.08
N LEU A 429 -2.50 -0.48 -9.37
CA LEU A 429 -1.52 -1.44 -9.87
C LEU A 429 -0.13 -0.81 -9.88
N TYR A 430 0.79 -1.47 -9.19
CA TYR A 430 2.18 -1.05 -9.04
C TYR A 430 3.07 -1.78 -10.03
N THR A 431 3.22 -1.16 -11.21
CA THR A 431 4.16 -1.61 -12.24
C THR A 431 5.41 -0.75 -12.21
N THR A 432 6.50 -1.23 -12.82
CA THR A 432 7.70 -0.43 -13.08
C THR A 432 7.37 0.92 -13.74
N ARG A 433 6.44 0.93 -14.70
CA ARG A 433 5.99 2.15 -15.38
C ARG A 433 5.26 3.10 -14.42
N ALA A 434 4.39 2.58 -13.56
CA ALA A 434 3.69 3.39 -12.57
C ALA A 434 4.67 4.03 -11.59
N ILE A 435 5.64 3.27 -11.07
CA ILE A 435 6.68 3.78 -10.15
C ILE A 435 7.57 4.84 -10.83
N ALA A 436 7.93 4.64 -12.09
CA ALA A 436 8.67 5.66 -12.85
C ALA A 436 7.85 6.95 -13.01
N ALA A 437 6.55 6.83 -13.34
CA ALA A 437 5.65 7.96 -13.46
C ALA A 437 5.42 8.72 -12.14
N GLN A 438 5.45 8.03 -10.98
CA GLN A 438 5.36 8.69 -9.67
C GLN A 438 6.46 9.74 -9.47
N LYS A 439 7.69 9.46 -9.92
CA LYS A 439 8.84 10.37 -9.80
C LYS A 439 8.71 11.62 -10.67
N GLU A 440 7.79 11.59 -11.63
CA GLU A 440 7.55 12.65 -12.59
C GLU A 440 6.34 13.51 -12.23
N LEU A 441 5.58 13.15 -11.18
CA LEU A 441 4.32 13.81 -10.82
C LEU A 441 4.49 15.30 -10.51
N ASP A 442 5.60 15.70 -9.88
CA ASP A 442 5.85 17.10 -9.55
C ASP A 442 5.91 18.00 -10.80
N LYS A 443 6.20 17.43 -11.99
CA LYS A 443 6.24 18.18 -13.25
C LYS A 443 4.85 18.58 -13.77
N ILE A 444 3.78 17.96 -13.28
CA ILE A 444 2.40 18.24 -13.71
C ILE A 444 1.52 18.84 -12.59
N GLN A 445 2.04 18.93 -11.37
CA GLN A 445 1.28 19.45 -10.23
C GLN A 445 1.05 20.95 -10.36
N ASN A 446 -0.22 21.37 -10.31
CA ASN A 446 -0.63 22.78 -10.24
C ASN A 446 -0.06 23.68 -11.35
N THR A 447 0.22 23.13 -12.53
CA THR A 447 0.71 23.90 -13.69
C THR A 447 -0.39 24.71 -14.37
N ARG A 448 -1.65 24.26 -14.22
CA ARG A 448 -2.86 24.88 -14.78
C ARG A 448 -4.04 24.86 -13.80
N ASN A 449 -3.77 25.14 -12.52
CA ASN A 449 -4.73 25.08 -11.41
C ASN A 449 -5.42 23.72 -11.18
N ILE A 450 -4.83 22.64 -11.68
CA ILE A 450 -5.25 21.27 -11.42
C ILE A 450 -4.16 20.57 -10.61
N SER A 451 -4.54 19.91 -9.53
CA SER A 451 -3.64 19.12 -8.69
C SER A 451 -4.13 17.68 -8.57
N TYR A 452 -3.20 16.75 -8.46
CA TYR A 452 -3.48 15.32 -8.40
C TYR A 452 -3.13 14.77 -7.02
N ALA A 453 -4.05 14.04 -6.41
CA ALA A 453 -3.86 13.40 -5.11
C ALA A 453 -4.52 12.02 -5.09
N GLY A 454 -3.96 11.08 -4.34
CA GLY A 454 -4.48 9.73 -4.24
C GLY A 454 -3.47 8.75 -3.68
N ALA A 455 -3.94 7.58 -3.26
CA ALA A 455 -3.06 6.51 -2.76
C ALA A 455 -1.95 6.13 -3.76
N TRP A 456 -2.28 6.21 -5.06
CA TRP A 456 -1.40 5.90 -6.18
C TRP A 456 -0.21 6.85 -6.33
N THR A 457 -0.13 7.95 -5.57
CA THR A 457 1.06 8.84 -5.55
C THR A 457 2.15 8.36 -4.58
N GLY A 458 1.89 7.29 -3.84
CA GLY A 458 2.84 6.65 -2.91
C GLY A 458 2.72 5.13 -2.99
N TYR A 459 2.79 4.43 -1.85
CA TYR A 459 2.73 2.96 -1.82
C TYR A 459 1.32 2.36 -1.93
N GLY A 460 0.28 3.18 -1.95
CA GLY A 460 -1.10 2.73 -2.20
C GLY A 460 -1.92 2.57 -0.95
N PHE A 461 -1.40 3.00 0.20
CA PHE A 461 -2.06 2.91 1.49
C PHE A 461 -2.87 4.16 1.80
N HIS A 462 -3.60 4.06 2.89
CA HIS A 462 -4.47 5.12 3.39
C HIS A 462 -3.67 6.37 3.77
N GLU A 463 -2.52 6.17 4.38
CA GLU A 463 -1.58 7.22 4.78
C GLU A 463 -1.02 7.96 3.55
N ASP A 464 -0.70 7.24 2.48
CA ASP A 464 -0.25 7.85 1.22
C ASP A 464 -1.34 8.77 0.64
N ALA A 465 -2.58 8.28 0.63
CA ALA A 465 -3.73 9.03 0.15
C ALA A 465 -3.93 10.30 0.99
N PHE A 466 -4.07 10.17 2.31
CA PHE A 466 -4.27 11.32 3.21
C PHE A 466 -3.15 12.35 3.05
N THR A 467 -1.90 11.88 3.06
CA THR A 467 -0.70 12.70 2.95
C THR A 467 -0.65 13.42 1.60
N SER A 468 -1.01 12.76 0.50
CA SER A 468 -1.05 13.40 -0.83
C SER A 468 -2.06 14.55 -0.89
N GLY A 469 -3.24 14.39 -0.30
CA GLY A 469 -4.25 15.44 -0.23
C GLY A 469 -3.82 16.63 0.61
N VAL A 470 -3.27 16.37 1.79
CA VAL A 470 -2.71 17.43 2.67
C VAL A 470 -1.54 18.14 2.00
N ARG A 471 -0.69 17.42 1.28
CA ARG A 471 0.44 17.99 0.53
C ARG A 471 -0.03 18.98 -0.54
N VAL A 472 -1.02 18.61 -1.34
CA VAL A 472 -1.62 19.52 -2.32
C VAL A 472 -2.20 20.77 -1.64
N ALA A 473 -2.96 20.59 -0.57
CA ALA A 473 -3.53 21.70 0.18
C ALA A 473 -2.46 22.66 0.75
N ARG A 474 -1.35 22.11 1.25
CA ARG A 474 -0.24 22.90 1.79
C ARG A 474 0.55 23.61 0.70
N ASP A 475 1.01 22.85 -0.30
CA ASP A 475 2.01 23.31 -1.26
C ASP A 475 1.39 24.21 -2.33
N HIS A 476 0.12 23.98 -2.70
CA HIS A 476 -0.55 24.72 -3.78
C HIS A 476 -1.55 25.77 -3.27
N LEU A 477 -2.02 25.63 -2.03
CA LEU A 477 -3.09 26.44 -1.44
C LEU A 477 -2.76 26.96 -0.03
N GLY A 478 -1.52 26.82 0.44
CA GLY A 478 -1.06 27.48 1.67
C GLY A 478 -1.64 26.95 2.98
N ALA A 479 -2.29 25.79 2.99
CA ALA A 479 -2.82 25.21 4.22
C ALA A 479 -1.70 24.90 5.24
N ALA A 480 -1.86 25.38 6.47
CA ALA A 480 -0.95 25.04 7.57
C ALA A 480 -1.41 23.76 8.28
N VAL A 481 -0.46 22.89 8.62
CA VAL A 481 -0.70 21.69 9.45
C VAL A 481 -0.22 21.93 10.89
N PRO A 482 -0.97 21.49 11.91
CA PRO A 482 -0.63 21.75 13.32
C PRO A 482 0.46 20.82 13.87
N PHE A 483 1.19 20.12 13.00
CA PHE A 483 2.22 19.16 13.37
C PHE A 483 3.43 19.28 12.44
N ARG A 484 4.59 18.84 12.94
CA ARG A 484 5.81 18.78 12.12
C ARG A 484 5.63 17.77 11.00
N TRP A 485 5.73 18.23 9.77
CA TRP A 485 5.72 17.37 8.60
C TRP A 485 7.04 16.59 8.49
N LYS A 486 6.96 15.27 8.35
CA LYS A 486 8.10 14.40 8.10
C LYS A 486 7.69 13.34 7.06
N GLU A 487 8.53 13.14 6.06
CA GLU A 487 8.32 12.09 5.08
C GLU A 487 8.52 10.70 5.70
N SER A 488 7.57 9.80 5.44
CA SER A 488 7.56 8.44 5.97
C SER A 488 8.50 7.50 5.20
N GLU A 489 8.67 7.72 3.89
CA GLU A 489 9.45 6.82 3.01
C GLU A 489 10.88 6.59 3.50
N PHE A 490 11.51 7.62 4.07
CA PHE A 490 12.87 7.56 4.61
C PHE A 490 12.91 7.76 6.12
N ALA A 491 11.81 7.48 6.83
CA ALA A 491 11.75 7.65 8.27
C ALA A 491 12.77 6.79 9.02
N ARG A 492 13.15 5.63 8.46
CA ARG A 492 14.22 4.73 8.95
C ARG A 492 15.60 5.01 8.34
N GLY A 493 15.75 6.12 7.61
CA GLY A 493 16.93 6.44 6.82
C GLY A 493 16.88 5.87 5.41
N ARG A 494 17.79 6.34 4.55
CA ARG A 494 17.92 5.86 3.17
C ARG A 494 18.62 4.49 3.12
N ARG A 495 19.70 4.30 3.90
CA ARG A 495 20.51 3.08 3.88
C ARG A 495 20.39 2.24 5.15
N PRO A 496 20.37 0.90 5.03
CA PRO A 496 20.36 0.03 6.18
C PRO A 496 21.77 -0.01 6.72
N VAL A 497 21.90 0.20 8.03
CA VAL A 497 23.16 0.01 8.72
C VAL A 497 23.18 -1.44 9.20
N ILE A 498 24.12 -2.22 8.68
CA ILE A 498 24.33 -3.61 9.08
C ILE A 498 25.33 -3.59 10.24
N GLY A 499 24.86 -3.94 11.43
CA GLY A 499 25.70 -4.06 12.62
C GLY A 499 26.48 -5.38 12.65
N GLY A 500 27.32 -5.53 13.68
CA GLY A 500 28.16 -6.74 13.83
C GLY A 500 27.35 -8.03 14.01
N LYS A 501 26.18 -7.96 14.67
CA LYS A 501 25.30 -9.12 14.86
C LYS A 501 24.72 -9.59 13.54
N GLU A 502 24.29 -8.67 12.69
CA GLU A 502 23.74 -8.95 11.36
C GLU A 502 24.80 -9.56 10.44
N TRP A 503 26.07 -9.12 10.55
CA TRP A 503 27.18 -9.75 9.83
C TRP A 503 27.41 -11.21 10.24
N VAL A 504 27.32 -11.52 11.54
CA VAL A 504 27.41 -12.91 12.02
C VAL A 504 26.27 -13.76 11.45
N VAL A 505 25.03 -13.26 11.49
CA VAL A 505 23.87 -13.96 10.91
C VAL A 505 24.06 -14.18 9.41
N ARG A 506 24.48 -13.15 8.67
CA ARG A 506 24.78 -13.26 7.23
C ARG A 506 25.85 -14.31 6.93
N TRP A 507 26.90 -14.38 7.76
CA TRP A 507 27.95 -15.38 7.60
C TRP A 507 27.41 -16.80 7.81
N VAL A 508 26.63 -17.03 8.88
CA VAL A 508 25.99 -18.33 9.15
C VAL A 508 25.04 -18.73 8.02
N VAL A 509 24.18 -17.80 7.56
CA VAL A 509 23.26 -18.05 6.44
C VAL A 509 24.03 -18.35 5.16
N GLY A 510 25.11 -17.61 4.87
CA GLY A 510 25.98 -17.85 3.72
C GLY A 510 26.63 -19.24 3.77
N TRP A 511 27.10 -19.67 4.94
CA TRP A 511 27.67 -21.00 5.13
C TRP A 511 26.63 -22.10 4.89
N VAL A 512 25.43 -21.97 5.45
CA VAL A 512 24.33 -22.92 5.22
C VAL A 512 23.92 -22.95 3.74
N GLN A 513 23.90 -21.79 3.06
CA GLN A 513 23.58 -21.72 1.64
C GLN A 513 24.52 -22.57 0.77
N VAL A 514 25.83 -22.59 1.09
CA VAL A 514 26.80 -23.40 0.35
C VAL A 514 26.43 -24.88 0.44
N TRP A 515 26.03 -25.35 1.62
CA TRP A 515 25.60 -26.74 1.82
C TRP A 515 24.27 -27.06 1.14
N VAL A 516 23.30 -26.14 1.16
CA VAL A 516 22.05 -26.28 0.41
C VAL A 516 22.36 -26.41 -1.09
N GLY A 517 23.20 -25.54 -1.64
CA GLY A 517 23.60 -25.62 -3.05
C GLY A 517 24.37 -26.89 -3.40
N LEU A 518 25.23 -27.38 -2.51
CA LEU A 518 25.92 -28.66 -2.69
C LEU A 518 24.94 -29.84 -2.70
N LEU A 519 23.97 -29.84 -1.79
CA LEU A 519 22.94 -30.89 -1.70
C LEU A 519 22.05 -30.90 -2.94
N ASP A 520 21.60 -29.73 -3.40
CA ASP A 520 20.83 -29.59 -4.65
C ASP A 520 21.64 -30.09 -5.86
N TRP A 521 22.94 -29.79 -5.91
CA TRP A 521 23.83 -30.28 -6.96
C TRP A 521 23.98 -31.80 -6.95
N ILE A 522 24.17 -32.40 -5.77
CA ILE A 522 24.26 -33.87 -5.60
C ILE A 522 22.95 -34.53 -6.03
N LEU A 523 21.80 -34.05 -5.54
CA LEU A 523 20.49 -34.59 -5.90
C LEU A 523 20.23 -34.52 -7.41
N GLY A 524 20.53 -33.37 -8.03
CA GLY A 524 20.40 -33.19 -9.47
C GLY A 524 21.37 -34.04 -10.30
N LEU A 525 22.48 -34.52 -9.72
CA LEU A 525 23.39 -35.47 -10.36
C LEU A 525 22.86 -36.90 -10.25
N VAL A 526 22.31 -37.28 -9.08
CA VAL A 526 21.65 -38.58 -8.86
C VAL A 526 20.46 -38.77 -9.81
N GLU A 527 19.62 -37.74 -9.97
CA GLU A 527 18.47 -37.77 -10.88
C GLU A 527 18.90 -38.02 -12.35
N ARG A 528 19.96 -37.36 -12.81
CA ARG A 528 20.51 -37.53 -14.16
C ARG A 528 21.15 -38.90 -14.40
N VAL A 529 21.75 -39.49 -13.36
CA VAL A 529 22.48 -40.76 -13.46
C VAL A 529 21.54 -41.96 -13.35
N LEU A 530 20.52 -41.89 -12.49
CA LEU A 530 19.66 -43.04 -12.21
C LEU A 530 18.37 -43.08 -13.05
N GLY A 531 18.01 -42.02 -13.76
CA GLY A 531 16.78 -41.96 -14.56
C GLY A 531 15.49 -42.16 -13.73
N LEU A 532 15.61 -42.15 -12.40
CA LEU A 532 14.49 -42.22 -11.47
C LEU A 532 13.91 -40.82 -11.37
N GLY A 533 12.73 -40.61 -11.97
CA GLY A 533 11.86 -39.49 -11.64
C GLY A 533 11.39 -39.63 -10.20
N VAL A 534 12.26 -39.28 -9.25
CA VAL A 534 11.89 -39.08 -7.85
C VAL A 534 11.28 -37.70 -7.79
N GLU A 535 10.03 -37.63 -7.37
CA GLU A 535 9.19 -36.42 -7.25
C GLU A 535 9.69 -35.50 -6.12
N VAL A 536 10.96 -35.09 -6.18
CA VAL A 536 11.63 -34.27 -5.15
C VAL A 536 12.48 -33.21 -5.85
N LEU A 537 11.99 -31.97 -5.74
CA LEU A 537 12.66 -30.69 -6.07
C LEU A 537 12.86 -30.40 -7.56
N GLU A 538 11.79 -29.96 -8.24
CA GLU A 538 11.90 -29.23 -9.50
C GLU A 538 12.56 -27.86 -9.25
N VAL A 539 13.86 -27.74 -9.55
CA VAL A 539 14.54 -26.45 -9.68
C VAL A 539 14.93 -26.29 -11.15
N LYS A 540 14.29 -25.33 -11.83
CA LYS A 540 14.61 -24.98 -13.22
C LYS A 540 16.06 -24.53 -13.36
N ARG A 541 16.72 -25.05 -14.39
CA ARG A 541 18.09 -24.74 -14.79
C ARG A 541 18.22 -23.28 -15.25
N GLY A 542 19.20 -22.56 -14.69
CA GLY A 542 19.69 -21.29 -15.22
C GLY A 542 21.14 -21.01 -14.80
N LYS A 543 22.07 -21.14 -15.76
CA LYS A 543 23.44 -20.57 -15.81
C LYS A 543 24.48 -20.93 -14.73
N TRP A 544 25.26 -21.99 -15.01
CA TRP A 544 26.62 -22.20 -14.48
C TRP A 544 27.67 -22.39 -15.59
N ALA A 545 27.49 -21.73 -16.75
CA ALA A 545 28.36 -21.94 -17.92
C ALA A 545 29.33 -20.79 -18.26
N GLU A 546 29.36 -19.67 -17.51
CA GLU A 546 30.20 -18.51 -17.88
C GLU A 546 31.30 -18.10 -16.88
N MET A 547 31.54 -18.85 -15.80
CA MET A 547 32.64 -18.57 -14.86
C MET A 547 33.85 -19.52 -14.98
N GLY A 548 34.05 -20.16 -16.13
CA GLY A 548 35.11 -21.16 -16.33
C GLY A 548 36.03 -20.96 -17.54
N ARG A 549 35.99 -19.83 -18.25
CA ARG A 549 36.94 -19.51 -19.32
C ARG A 549 37.39 -18.05 -19.22
N GLY A 550 38.44 -17.86 -18.45
CA GLY A 550 39.10 -16.59 -18.17
C GLY A 550 40.30 -16.86 -17.27
N GLY A 551 41.24 -17.63 -17.82
CA GLY A 551 42.48 -18.09 -17.21
C GLY A 551 43.24 -18.90 -18.24
#